data_AF-A0A965G389-F1
#
_entry.id   AF-A0A965G389-F1
#
_cell.length_a   1.000
_cell.length_b   1.000
_cell.length_c   1.000
_cell.angle_alpha   90.00
_cell.angle_beta   90.00
_cell.angle_gamma   90.00
#
_symmetry.space_group_name_H-M   'P 1'
#
loop_
_entity.id
_entity.type
_entity.pdbx_description
1 polymer ?
#
loop_
_entity_poly.entity_id
_entity_poly.type
_entity_poly.pdbx_seq_one_letter_code
_entity_poly.pdbx_strand_id
1 'polypeptide(L)'
;DALNRAAEGLKKVKPHEIAVVASARMTNEELFVLKRLVEELGVTQVDTVHRPGQGDKFLRSADGNPNTRGAELLGLSQGGRKLSTWEAEIAAGRIKALAVLGGEDVAKAGISESALAKLEFLIASGILPNITTQAAHVVFPGAGFAEKTGSMVNVHGRLQRFTRAIAAPGQAREDWMILRDLRETLTGGNSLHAIEDIWKAMSATVPAFAGLSWAKIGDRGIQLSSAAPSSIPTNS
;
A
#
# COMPACT_ATOMS: atom_id res chain seq x y z
N ASP A 1 3.09 0.48 23.61
CA ASP A 1 3.17 1.38 22.45
C ASP A 1 2.41 0.80 21.26
N ALA A 2 1.91 1.63 20.33
CA ALA A 2 1.06 1.23 19.21
C ALA A 2 1.75 0.22 18.27
N LEU A 3 3.06 0.38 18.03
CA LEU A 3 3.86 -0.55 17.23
C LEU A 3 3.90 -1.94 17.86
N ASN A 4 4.15 -2.04 19.17
CA ASN A 4 4.14 -3.31 19.89
C ASN A 4 2.75 -3.97 19.84
N ARG A 5 1.68 -3.18 20.03
CA ARG A 5 0.30 -3.72 19.94
C ARG A 5 -0.01 -4.25 18.54
N ALA A 6 0.41 -3.54 17.49
CA ALA A 6 0.27 -4.00 16.10
C ALA A 6 1.06 -5.29 15.86
N ALA A 7 2.32 -5.33 16.28
CA ALA A 7 3.18 -6.50 16.13
C ALA A 7 2.64 -7.73 16.90
N GLU A 8 2.20 -7.55 18.14
CA GLU A 8 1.59 -8.61 18.95
C GLU A 8 0.29 -9.12 18.34
N GLY A 9 -0.57 -8.22 17.84
CA GLY A 9 -1.83 -8.61 17.19
C GLY A 9 -1.59 -9.43 15.93
N LEU A 10 -0.63 -9.02 15.09
CA LEU A 10 -0.24 -9.79 13.90
C LEU A 10 0.39 -11.14 14.26
N LYS A 11 1.21 -11.21 15.33
CA LYS A 11 1.85 -12.47 15.78
C LYS A 11 0.87 -13.49 16.35
N LYS A 12 -0.32 -13.07 16.80
CA LYS A 12 -1.36 -13.96 17.33
C LYS A 12 -2.16 -14.71 16.26
N VAL A 13 -2.07 -14.28 15.00
CA VAL A 13 -2.84 -14.81 13.87
C VAL A 13 -1.90 -15.51 12.89
N LYS A 14 -2.33 -16.62 12.28
CA LYS A 14 -1.47 -17.36 11.35
C LYS A 14 -1.33 -16.58 10.03
N PRO A 15 -0.19 -16.67 9.32
CA PRO A 15 0.03 -15.92 8.07
C PRO A 15 -1.08 -16.04 7.01
N HIS A 16 -1.69 -17.21 6.85
CA HIS A 16 -2.79 -17.44 5.90
C HIS A 16 -4.15 -16.89 6.34
N GLU A 17 -4.27 -16.48 7.61
CA GLU A 17 -5.45 -15.85 8.20
C GLU A 17 -5.33 -14.31 8.23
N ILE A 18 -4.21 -13.76 7.74
CA ILE A 18 -3.95 -12.33 7.63
C ILE A 18 -4.21 -11.89 6.19
N ALA A 19 -4.94 -10.80 6.02
CA ALA A 19 -5.06 -10.08 4.75
C ALA A 19 -4.59 -8.63 4.87
N VAL A 20 -4.13 -8.06 3.76
CA VAL A 20 -3.59 -6.69 3.70
C VAL A 20 -4.20 -5.94 2.53
N VAL A 21 -4.92 -4.87 2.83
CA VAL A 21 -5.38 -3.88 1.85
C VAL A 21 -4.31 -2.81 1.74
N ALA A 22 -3.52 -2.84 0.66
CA ALA A 22 -2.66 -1.74 0.28
C ALA A 22 -3.47 -0.64 -0.44
N SER A 23 -2.89 0.55 -0.58
CA SER A 23 -3.50 1.62 -1.38
C SER A 23 -2.67 1.90 -2.63
N ALA A 24 -3.32 1.92 -3.78
CA ALA A 24 -2.73 2.44 -5.02
C ALA A 24 -2.57 3.98 -5.02
N ARG A 25 -2.76 4.64 -3.87
CA ARG A 25 -2.40 6.04 -3.59
C ARG A 25 -1.13 6.17 -2.72
N MET A 26 -0.57 5.05 -2.26
CA MET A 26 0.73 5.03 -1.59
C MET A 26 1.88 5.17 -2.60
N THR A 27 3.03 5.63 -2.12
CA THR A 27 4.24 5.76 -2.94
C THR A 27 4.88 4.39 -3.18
N ASN A 28 5.75 4.28 -4.18
CA ASN A 28 6.47 3.04 -4.46
C ASN A 28 7.37 2.63 -3.28
N GLU A 29 7.86 3.59 -2.51
CA GLU A 29 8.68 3.34 -1.32
C GLU A 29 7.83 2.72 -0.20
N GLU A 30 6.66 3.28 0.07
CA GLU A 30 5.70 2.74 1.04
C GLU A 30 5.26 1.33 0.65
N LEU A 31 4.90 1.16 -0.63
CA LEU A 31 4.54 -0.14 -1.20
C LEU A 31 5.70 -1.14 -1.15
N PHE A 32 6.95 -0.71 -1.39
CA PHE A 32 8.10 -1.60 -1.32
C PHE A 32 8.38 -2.07 0.12
N VAL A 33 8.30 -1.18 1.11
CA VAL A 33 8.45 -1.57 2.52
C VAL A 33 7.32 -2.51 2.93
N LEU A 34 6.09 -2.25 2.48
CA LEU A 34 4.95 -3.14 2.68
C LEU A 34 5.19 -4.52 2.06
N LYS A 35 5.70 -4.59 0.82
CA LYS A 35 6.06 -5.83 0.14
C LYS A 35 7.00 -6.69 0.99
N ARG A 36 8.05 -6.08 1.52
CA ARG A 36 9.00 -6.80 2.40
C ARG A 36 8.33 -7.30 3.67
N LEU A 37 7.48 -6.49 4.30
CA LEU A 37 6.74 -6.87 5.49
C LEU A 37 5.82 -8.07 5.23
N VAL A 38 5.04 -8.06 4.14
CA VAL A 38 4.13 -9.16 3.82
C VAL A 38 4.87 -10.45 3.47
N GLU A 39 6.01 -10.35 2.77
CA GLU A 39 6.88 -11.49 2.46
C GLU A 39 7.50 -12.10 3.71
N GLU A 40 8.00 -11.28 4.63
CA GLU A 40 8.59 -11.73 5.90
C GLU A 40 7.55 -12.35 6.84
N LEU A 41 6.31 -11.87 6.79
CA LEU A 41 5.19 -12.47 7.53
C LEU A 41 4.62 -13.71 6.84
N GLY A 42 4.98 -14.00 5.59
CA GLY A 42 4.40 -15.11 4.81
C GLY A 42 2.94 -14.87 4.41
N VAL A 43 2.50 -13.61 4.31
CA VAL A 43 1.13 -13.23 3.95
C VAL A 43 0.97 -13.23 2.44
N THR A 44 0.01 -14.01 1.93
CA THR A 44 -0.29 -14.11 0.49
C THR A 44 -1.54 -13.34 0.08
N GLN A 45 -2.38 -12.94 1.05
CA GLN A 45 -3.61 -12.21 0.83
C GLN A 45 -3.33 -10.71 0.87
N VAL A 46 -2.98 -10.18 -0.29
CA VAL A 46 -2.65 -8.78 -0.52
C VAL A 46 -3.37 -8.32 -1.78
N ASP A 47 -3.98 -7.14 -1.72
CA ASP A 47 -4.56 -6.46 -2.87
C ASP A 47 -4.73 -4.96 -2.57
N THR A 48 -5.18 -4.21 -3.57
CA THR A 48 -5.50 -2.79 -3.45
C THR A 48 -6.96 -2.50 -3.73
N VAL A 49 -7.50 -1.41 -3.17
CA VAL A 49 -8.82 -0.89 -3.56
C VAL A 49 -8.77 -0.37 -5.00
N HIS A 50 -9.57 -0.99 -5.86
CA HIS A 50 -9.74 -0.56 -7.26
C HIS A 50 -10.73 0.60 -7.35
N ARG A 51 -10.42 1.61 -8.18
CA ARG A 51 -11.23 2.82 -8.37
C ARG A 51 -11.52 3.03 -9.86
N PRO A 52 -12.46 2.26 -10.44
CA PRO A 52 -12.82 2.44 -11.83
C PRO A 52 -13.53 3.79 -12.00
N GLY A 53 -13.15 4.54 -13.03
CA GLY A 53 -13.75 5.79 -13.44
C GLY A 53 -14.08 5.79 -14.93
N GLN A 54 -14.83 6.80 -15.36
CA GLN A 54 -15.02 7.05 -16.79
C GLN A 54 -13.82 7.83 -17.31
N GLY A 55 -12.98 7.17 -18.10
CA GLY A 55 -11.90 7.84 -18.80
C GLY A 55 -12.43 8.71 -19.93
N ASP A 56 -11.87 9.90 -20.10
CA ASP A 56 -11.99 10.65 -21.34
C ASP A 56 -10.65 10.52 -22.08
N LYS A 57 -10.65 10.60 -23.41
CA LYS A 57 -9.42 10.44 -24.21
C LYS A 57 -8.42 11.60 -24.05
N PHE A 58 -8.59 12.45 -23.03
CA PHE A 58 -7.86 13.69 -22.85
C PHE A 58 -7.18 13.78 -21.47
N LEU A 59 -7.95 13.98 -20.40
CA LEU A 59 -7.45 14.34 -19.07
C LEU A 59 -7.88 13.35 -17.96
N ARG A 60 -8.93 12.56 -18.17
CA ARG A 60 -9.44 11.62 -17.16
C ARG A 60 -9.03 10.20 -17.50
N SER A 61 -8.28 9.59 -16.58
CA SER A 61 -7.98 8.16 -16.63
C SER A 61 -9.21 7.33 -16.21
N ALA A 62 -9.36 6.15 -16.80
CA ALA A 62 -10.32 5.14 -16.35
C ALA A 62 -9.91 4.49 -15.01
N ASP A 63 -8.63 4.56 -14.65
CA ASP A 63 -8.13 4.26 -13.31
C ASP A 63 -8.01 5.55 -12.50
N GLY A 64 -8.79 5.65 -11.43
CA GLY A 64 -8.80 6.80 -10.52
C GLY A 64 -7.63 6.82 -9.51
N ASN A 65 -6.77 5.80 -9.51
CA ASN A 65 -5.60 5.78 -8.64
C ASN A 65 -4.36 6.38 -9.35
N PRO A 66 -3.51 7.13 -8.61
CA PRO A 66 -2.31 7.71 -9.18
C PRO A 66 -1.16 6.70 -9.35
N ASN A 67 -1.21 5.55 -8.67
CA ASN A 67 -0.09 4.61 -8.58
C ASN A 67 -0.49 3.13 -8.67
N THR A 68 -1.59 2.76 -9.35
CA THR A 68 -1.92 1.34 -9.57
C THR A 68 -0.77 0.61 -10.24
N ARG A 69 -0.15 1.23 -11.25
CA ARG A 69 0.99 0.62 -11.95
C ARG A 69 2.16 0.35 -11.01
N GLY A 70 2.45 1.24 -10.07
CA GLY A 70 3.48 1.00 -9.05
C GLY A 70 3.13 -0.18 -8.14
N ALA A 71 1.87 -0.27 -7.69
CA ALA A 71 1.39 -1.39 -6.88
C ALA A 71 1.44 -2.74 -7.62
N GLU A 72 1.12 -2.76 -8.92
CA GLU A 72 1.27 -3.94 -9.79
C GLU A 72 2.73 -4.35 -9.95
N LEU A 73 3.63 -3.40 -10.25
CA LEU A 73 5.06 -3.67 -10.43
C LEU A 73 5.72 -4.23 -9.15
N LEU A 74 5.18 -3.90 -7.98
CA LEU A 74 5.60 -4.43 -6.68
C LEU A 74 4.87 -5.73 -6.29
N GLY A 75 3.91 -6.20 -7.11
CA GLY A 75 3.15 -7.42 -6.87
C GLY A 75 2.13 -7.31 -5.74
N LEU A 76 1.73 -6.09 -5.38
CA LEU A 76 0.78 -5.82 -4.30
C LEU A 76 -0.66 -5.56 -4.77
N SER A 77 -0.86 -5.41 -6.08
CA SER A 77 -2.19 -5.22 -6.67
C SER A 77 -2.50 -6.33 -7.66
N GLN A 78 -3.74 -6.83 -7.58
CA GLN A 78 -4.35 -7.68 -8.61
C GLN A 78 -5.64 -7.05 -9.14
N GLY A 79 -5.76 -5.73 -9.04
CA GLY A 79 -6.94 -4.98 -9.46
C GLY A 79 -8.15 -5.18 -8.53
N GLY A 80 -7.94 -5.51 -7.25
CA GLY A 80 -9.01 -5.72 -6.28
C GLY A 80 -9.71 -7.09 -6.38
N ARG A 81 -9.23 -8.00 -7.23
CA ARG A 81 -9.83 -9.33 -7.45
C ARG A 81 -9.79 -10.23 -6.21
N LYS A 82 -8.76 -10.14 -5.37
CA LYS A 82 -8.73 -10.87 -4.10
C LYS A 82 -9.64 -10.18 -3.09
N LEU A 83 -9.54 -8.85 -3.01
CA LEU A 83 -10.31 -8.04 -2.06
C LEU A 83 -11.82 -8.30 -2.18
N SER A 84 -12.34 -8.46 -3.40
CA SER A 84 -13.76 -8.75 -3.63
C SER A 84 -14.28 -10.04 -2.97
N THR A 85 -13.39 -10.94 -2.53
CA THR A 85 -13.76 -12.17 -1.82
C THR A 85 -13.70 -12.02 -0.30
N TRP A 86 -13.04 -10.98 0.21
CA TRP A 86 -12.63 -10.93 1.62
C TRP A 86 -13.78 -10.76 2.60
N GLU A 87 -14.90 -10.13 2.22
CA GLU A 87 -16.08 -10.10 3.09
C GLU A 87 -16.59 -11.52 3.42
N ALA A 88 -16.66 -12.40 2.41
CA ALA A 88 -17.06 -13.79 2.60
C ALA A 88 -16.02 -14.60 3.40
N GLU A 89 -14.73 -14.36 3.14
CA GLU A 89 -13.63 -15.00 3.87
C GLU A 89 -13.58 -14.59 5.35
N ILE A 90 -13.85 -13.33 5.66
CA ILE A 90 -13.99 -12.82 7.04
C ILE A 90 -15.22 -13.45 7.69
N ALA A 91 -16.36 -13.48 6.99
CA ALA A 91 -17.57 -14.11 7.51
C ALA A 91 -17.40 -15.60 7.80
N ALA A 92 -16.56 -16.30 7.02
CA ALA A 92 -16.20 -17.70 7.20
C ALA A 92 -15.09 -17.93 8.24
N GLY A 93 -14.55 -16.87 8.87
CA GLY A 93 -13.45 -16.96 9.84
C GLY A 93 -12.10 -17.39 9.23
N ARG A 94 -11.96 -17.31 7.90
CA ARG A 94 -10.72 -17.61 7.18
C ARG A 94 -9.75 -16.43 7.20
N ILE A 95 -10.27 -15.20 7.18
CA ILE A 95 -9.49 -13.99 7.47
C ILE A 95 -9.87 -13.52 8.88
N LYS A 96 -8.87 -13.44 9.77
CA LYS A 96 -9.03 -13.03 11.16
C LYS A 96 -8.32 -11.73 11.47
N ALA A 97 -7.25 -11.41 10.74
CA ALA A 97 -6.57 -10.13 10.84
C ALA A 97 -6.56 -9.41 9.51
N LEU A 98 -6.80 -8.10 9.56
CA LEU A 98 -6.74 -7.23 8.39
C LEU A 98 -5.83 -6.03 8.68
N ALA A 99 -4.90 -5.72 7.76
CA ALA A 99 -4.17 -4.46 7.78
C ALA A 99 -4.60 -3.60 6.60
N VAL A 100 -5.17 -2.44 6.88
CA VAL A 100 -5.66 -1.49 5.86
C VAL A 100 -4.78 -0.25 5.87
N LEU A 101 -4.08 0.00 4.77
CA LEU A 101 -3.03 1.02 4.71
C LEU A 101 -3.36 2.12 3.71
N GLY A 102 -2.78 3.30 3.92
CA GLY A 102 -2.89 4.44 3.01
C GLY A 102 -4.23 5.17 3.07
N GLY A 103 -5.01 5.00 4.14
CA GLY A 103 -6.29 5.69 4.35
C GLY A 103 -7.45 5.12 3.55
N GLU A 104 -7.42 3.82 3.23
CA GLU A 104 -8.52 3.16 2.56
C GLU A 104 -9.76 3.04 3.47
N ASP A 105 -10.92 3.15 2.85
CA ASP A 105 -12.23 2.98 3.48
C ASP A 105 -12.86 1.70 2.90
N VAL A 106 -12.57 0.56 3.53
CA VAL A 106 -12.92 -0.76 2.95
C VAL A 106 -14.41 -1.04 3.01
N ALA A 107 -15.18 -0.29 3.81
CA ALA A 107 -16.64 -0.30 3.76
C ALA A 107 -17.16 0.14 2.39
N LYS A 108 -16.51 1.11 1.75
CA LYS A 108 -16.81 1.52 0.38
C LYS A 108 -16.26 0.56 -0.67
N ALA A 109 -15.36 -0.34 -0.29
CA ALA A 109 -14.78 -1.36 -1.15
C ALA A 109 -15.45 -2.74 -1.01
N GLY A 110 -16.57 -2.81 -0.26
CA GLY A 110 -17.36 -4.04 -0.14
C GLY A 110 -17.04 -4.92 1.08
N ILE A 111 -16.37 -4.39 2.12
CA ILE A 111 -16.23 -5.07 3.41
C ILE A 111 -17.09 -4.32 4.44
N SER A 112 -18.29 -4.82 4.74
CA SER A 112 -19.22 -4.14 5.64
C SER A 112 -18.67 -3.95 7.06
N GLU A 113 -19.21 -2.98 7.80
CA GLU A 113 -18.90 -2.77 9.23
C GLU A 113 -19.11 -4.03 10.06
N SER A 114 -20.15 -4.80 9.75
CA SER A 114 -20.45 -6.08 10.41
C SER A 114 -19.39 -7.15 10.13
N ALA A 115 -18.77 -7.14 8.95
CA ALA A 115 -17.64 -8.02 8.65
C ALA A 115 -16.40 -7.54 9.40
N LEU A 116 -16.12 -6.23 9.42
CA LEU A 116 -15.00 -5.68 10.19
C LEU A 116 -15.06 -6.03 11.68
N ALA A 117 -16.26 -6.02 12.27
CA ALA A 117 -16.48 -6.39 13.67
C ALA A 117 -16.20 -7.88 13.99
N LYS A 118 -16.06 -8.75 12.98
CA LYS A 118 -15.70 -10.17 13.15
C LYS A 118 -14.20 -10.42 13.18
N LEU A 119 -13.38 -9.45 12.79
CA LEU A 119 -11.93 -9.58 12.80
C LEU A 119 -11.42 -9.66 14.24
N GLU A 120 -10.52 -10.59 14.51
CA GLU A 120 -9.77 -10.66 15.77
C GLU A 120 -8.77 -9.51 15.90
N PHE A 121 -8.28 -8.99 14.77
CA PHE A 121 -7.36 -7.86 14.75
C PHE A 121 -7.50 -7.00 13.49
N LEU A 122 -7.40 -5.68 13.65
CA LEU A 122 -7.51 -4.71 12.56
C LEU A 122 -6.54 -3.57 12.79
N ILE A 123 -5.62 -3.37 11.85
CA ILE A 123 -4.75 -2.20 11.77
C ILE A 123 -5.29 -1.29 10.67
N ALA A 124 -5.36 0.01 10.92
CA ALA A 124 -5.62 1.01 9.89
C ALA A 124 -4.51 2.08 9.87
N SER A 125 -4.09 2.54 8.69
CA SER A 125 -3.33 3.81 8.55
C SER A 125 -4.11 4.79 7.70
N GLY A 126 -3.93 6.09 7.94
CA GLY A 126 -4.59 7.12 7.15
C GLY A 126 -4.35 8.54 7.66
N ILE A 127 -4.80 9.51 6.87
CA ILE A 127 -4.69 10.95 7.17
C ILE A 127 -5.97 11.52 7.81
N LEU A 128 -7.11 10.84 7.64
CA LEU A 128 -8.42 11.26 8.11
C LEU A 128 -9.20 10.05 8.64
N PRO A 129 -10.10 10.25 9.63
CA PRO A 129 -10.94 9.18 10.13
C PRO A 129 -11.96 8.74 9.06
N ASN A 130 -12.20 7.43 9.00
CA ASN A 130 -13.22 6.76 8.20
C ASN A 130 -13.77 5.53 8.95
N ILE A 131 -14.74 4.83 8.37
CA ILE A 131 -15.37 3.63 8.97
C ILE A 131 -14.33 2.57 9.35
N THR A 132 -13.31 2.36 8.51
CA THR A 132 -12.24 1.39 8.76
C THR A 132 -11.39 1.76 9.97
N THR A 133 -11.01 3.04 10.09
CA THR A 133 -10.24 3.52 11.25
C THR A 133 -11.05 3.47 12.55
N GLN A 134 -12.37 3.65 12.48
CA GLN A 134 -13.25 3.56 13.65
C GLN A 134 -13.37 2.12 14.17
N ALA A 135 -13.35 1.13 13.27
CA ALA A 135 -13.35 -0.28 13.62
C ALA A 135 -11.97 -0.82 14.05
N ALA A 136 -10.88 -0.07 13.83
CA ALA A 136 -9.53 -0.58 14.00
C ALA A 136 -9.09 -0.69 15.47
N HIS A 137 -8.35 -1.75 15.76
CA HIS A 137 -7.72 -1.98 17.06
C HIS A 137 -6.46 -1.12 17.25
N VAL A 138 -5.78 -0.79 16.16
CA VAL A 138 -4.63 0.12 16.09
C VAL A 138 -4.80 1.03 14.88
N VAL A 139 -4.64 2.34 15.10
CA VAL A 139 -4.62 3.35 14.03
C VAL A 139 -3.26 4.02 14.00
N PHE A 140 -2.63 4.05 12.82
CA PHE A 140 -1.40 4.79 12.58
C PHE A 140 -1.69 6.08 11.78
N PRO A 141 -1.34 7.26 12.32
CA PRO A 141 -1.51 8.52 11.60
C PRO A 141 -0.46 8.63 10.48
N GLY A 142 -0.93 8.53 9.24
CA GLY A 142 -0.10 8.66 8.04
C GLY A 142 0.05 10.11 7.58
N ALA A 143 0.99 10.35 6.66
CA ALA A 143 1.22 11.66 6.04
C ALA A 143 0.54 11.76 4.65
N GLY A 144 -0.07 12.91 4.37
CA GLY A 144 -0.65 13.22 3.06
C GLY A 144 0.41 13.41 1.98
N PHE A 145 -0.01 13.47 0.70
CA PHE A 145 0.94 13.56 -0.43
C PHE A 145 1.87 14.80 -0.34
N ALA A 146 1.36 15.93 0.15
CA ALA A 146 2.14 17.16 0.33
C ALA A 146 3.08 17.12 1.54
N GLU A 147 2.90 16.12 2.42
CA GLU A 147 3.60 15.98 3.70
C GLU A 147 4.69 14.91 3.67
N LYS A 148 4.85 14.21 2.53
CA LYS A 148 5.79 13.11 2.37
C LYS A 148 6.62 13.20 1.10
N THR A 149 7.69 12.42 1.07
CA THR A 149 8.57 12.29 -0.09
C THR A 149 8.43 10.89 -0.66
N GLY A 150 8.29 10.78 -1.98
CA GLY A 150 8.19 9.48 -2.61
C GLY A 150 8.02 9.55 -4.11
N SER A 151 7.72 8.40 -4.69
CA SER A 151 7.51 8.25 -6.12
C SER A 151 6.26 7.46 -6.45
N MET A 152 5.75 7.69 -7.66
CA MET A 152 4.60 6.97 -8.23
C MET A 152 4.86 6.68 -9.70
N VAL A 153 4.29 5.58 -10.19
CA VAL A 153 4.25 5.23 -11.61
C VAL A 153 2.84 5.50 -12.10
N ASN A 154 2.71 6.48 -13.00
CA ASN A 154 1.42 6.83 -13.56
C ASN A 154 0.92 5.81 -14.59
N VAL A 155 -0.29 6.01 -15.10
CA VAL A 155 -0.96 5.12 -16.07
C VAL A 155 -0.21 4.96 -17.40
N HIS A 156 0.66 5.90 -17.76
CA HIS A 156 1.52 5.81 -18.94
C HIS A 156 2.87 5.12 -18.65
N GLY A 157 3.07 4.58 -17.45
CA GLY A 157 4.32 3.93 -17.05
C GLY A 157 5.46 4.90 -16.78
N ARG A 158 5.16 6.18 -16.53
CA ARG A 158 6.17 7.17 -16.14
C ARG A 158 6.34 7.17 -14.63
N LEU A 159 7.56 6.88 -14.19
CA LEU A 159 8.00 7.01 -12.81
C LEU A 159 8.29 8.48 -12.50
N GLN A 160 7.61 9.04 -11.51
CA GLN A 160 7.75 10.43 -11.09
C GLN A 160 8.00 10.46 -9.58
N ARG A 161 8.94 11.31 -9.16
CA ARG A 161 9.18 11.58 -7.74
C ARG A 161 8.61 12.93 -7.34
N PHE A 162 8.30 13.07 -6.07
CA PHE A 162 7.91 14.32 -5.43
C PHE A 162 8.54 14.41 -4.06
N THR A 163 8.72 15.64 -3.58
CA THR A 163 9.31 15.94 -2.28
C THR A 163 8.28 16.59 -1.38
N ARG A 164 8.41 16.35 -0.07
CA ARG A 164 7.60 16.98 0.96
C ARG A 164 7.58 18.51 0.80
N ALA A 165 6.39 19.09 0.75
CA ALA A 165 6.17 20.54 0.70
C ALA A 165 5.95 21.15 2.09
N ILE A 166 5.25 20.42 2.98
CA ILE A 166 4.92 20.86 4.35
C ILE A 166 5.19 19.74 5.35
N ALA A 167 5.33 20.06 6.64
CA ALA A 167 5.47 19.02 7.67
C ALA A 167 4.13 18.31 7.92
N ALA A 168 4.19 17.00 8.20
CA ALA A 168 3.02 16.24 8.64
C ALA A 168 2.51 16.77 10.01
N PRO A 169 1.20 16.86 10.23
CA PRO A 169 0.65 17.43 11.46
C PRO A 169 0.79 16.50 12.66
N GLY A 170 1.04 17.07 13.84
CA GLY A 170 1.03 16.34 15.11
C GLY A 170 2.06 15.19 15.14
N GLN A 171 1.56 13.96 15.31
CA GLN A 171 2.37 12.73 15.35
C GLN A 171 2.30 11.94 14.04
N ALA A 172 1.72 12.51 12.98
CA ALA A 172 1.67 11.85 11.69
C ALA A 172 3.07 11.62 11.11
N ARG A 173 3.28 10.48 10.46
CA ARG A 173 4.55 10.07 9.87
C ARG A 173 4.33 9.54 8.46
N GLU A 174 5.35 9.61 7.62
CA GLU A 174 5.31 8.95 6.30
C GLU A 174 5.07 7.44 6.48
N ASP A 175 4.19 6.85 5.67
CA ASP A 175 3.74 5.47 5.90
C ASP A 175 4.92 4.48 5.81
N TRP A 176 5.94 4.76 5.00
CA TRP A 176 7.12 3.89 4.89
C TRP A 176 7.90 3.81 6.22
N MET A 177 7.92 4.89 7.01
CA MET A 177 8.59 4.91 8.30
C MET A 177 7.81 4.09 9.33
N ILE A 178 6.48 4.18 9.30
CA ILE A 178 5.58 3.39 10.16
C ILE A 178 5.75 1.91 9.83
N LEU A 179 5.72 1.57 8.54
CA LEU A 179 5.89 0.19 8.06
C LEU A 179 7.27 -0.37 8.38
N ARG A 180 8.31 0.45 8.24
CA ARG A 180 9.67 0.08 8.64
C ARG A 180 9.72 -0.25 10.13
N ASP A 181 9.21 0.63 10.98
CA ASP A 181 9.27 0.44 12.44
C ASP A 181 8.41 -0.76 12.88
N LEU A 182 7.28 -0.99 12.22
CA LEU A 182 6.46 -2.18 12.45
C LEU A 182 7.21 -3.46 12.06
N ARG A 183 7.86 -3.45 10.87
CA ARG A 183 8.71 -4.55 10.40
C ARG A 183 9.86 -4.83 11.37
N GLU A 184 10.53 -3.78 11.86
CA GLU A 184 11.59 -3.87 12.88
C GLU A 184 11.09 -4.49 14.19
N THR A 185 9.90 -4.08 14.64
CA THR A 185 9.27 -4.64 15.85
C THR A 185 8.93 -6.13 15.68
N LEU A 186 8.57 -6.54 14.45
CA LEU A 186 8.21 -7.92 14.14
C LEU A 186 9.42 -8.84 13.98
N THR A 187 10.45 -8.38 13.25
CA THR A 187 11.54 -9.20 12.70
C THR A 187 12.92 -8.89 13.30
N GLY A 188 13.07 -7.73 13.94
CA GLY A 188 14.36 -7.20 14.37
C GLY A 188 15.17 -6.56 13.23
N GLY A 189 16.02 -5.60 13.59
CA GLY A 189 17.01 -4.98 12.69
C GLY A 189 16.48 -3.83 11.82
N ASN A 190 17.18 -2.69 11.88
CA ASN A 190 16.91 -1.51 11.06
C ASN A 190 17.95 -1.40 9.95
N SER A 191 17.50 -1.36 8.69
CA SER A 191 18.38 -1.17 7.53
C SER A 191 17.90 -0.08 6.57
N LEU A 192 16.79 0.59 6.89
CA LEU A 192 16.16 1.59 6.03
C LEU A 192 16.07 2.92 6.80
N HIS A 193 17.08 3.76 6.67
CA HIS A 193 17.16 5.01 7.41
C HIS A 193 16.70 6.20 6.56
N ALA A 194 16.86 6.11 5.23
CA ALA A 194 16.48 7.13 4.28
C ALA A 194 15.81 6.55 3.03
N ILE A 195 15.22 7.43 2.21
CA ILE A 195 14.55 7.03 0.97
C ILE A 195 15.54 6.41 -0.03
N GLU A 196 16.80 6.82 0.01
CA GLU A 196 17.88 6.26 -0.80
C GLU A 196 18.16 4.79 -0.46
N ASP A 197 18.04 4.39 0.81
CA ASP A 197 18.20 2.98 1.21
C ASP A 197 17.09 2.12 0.60
N ILE A 198 15.86 2.66 0.59
CA ILE A 198 14.70 2.02 -0.03
C ILE A 198 14.94 1.86 -1.53
N TRP A 199 15.39 2.92 -2.22
CA TRP A 199 15.69 2.86 -3.65
C TRP A 199 16.83 1.91 -3.99
N LYS A 200 17.87 1.85 -3.16
CA LYS A 200 18.96 0.88 -3.32
C LYS A 200 18.44 -0.55 -3.22
N ALA A 201 17.59 -0.86 -2.24
CA ALA A 201 17.00 -2.19 -2.08
C ALA A 201 15.98 -2.52 -3.20
N MET A 202 15.13 -1.55 -3.55
CA MET A 202 14.08 -1.69 -4.56
C MET A 202 14.67 -1.91 -5.96
N SER A 203 15.66 -1.12 -6.36
CA SER A 203 16.33 -1.29 -7.66
C SER A 203 17.11 -2.60 -7.77
N ALA A 204 17.55 -3.18 -6.66
CA ALA A 204 18.22 -4.48 -6.63
C ALA A 204 17.25 -5.67 -6.76
N THR A 205 15.97 -5.50 -6.44
CA THR A 205 15.02 -6.61 -6.26
C THR A 205 13.80 -6.53 -7.17
N VAL A 206 13.46 -5.34 -7.68
CA VAL A 206 12.30 -5.12 -8.53
C VAL A 206 12.78 -4.85 -9.96
N PRO A 207 12.58 -5.79 -10.91
CA PRO A 207 13.13 -5.67 -12.26
C PRO A 207 12.76 -4.38 -12.98
N ALA A 208 11.54 -3.87 -12.78
CA ALA A 208 11.08 -2.64 -13.40
C ALA A 208 11.83 -1.38 -12.93
N PHE A 209 12.53 -1.46 -11.79
CA PHE A 209 13.32 -0.37 -11.22
C PHE A 209 14.84 -0.65 -11.29
N ALA A 210 15.26 -1.69 -12.02
CA ALA A 210 16.66 -2.08 -12.13
C ALA A 210 17.54 -0.95 -12.65
N GLY A 211 18.67 -0.70 -11.97
CA GLY A 211 19.64 0.34 -12.34
C GLY A 211 19.19 1.78 -12.06
N LEU A 212 17.99 2.00 -11.53
CA LEU A 212 17.50 3.30 -11.11
C LEU A 212 17.96 3.64 -9.68
N SER A 213 17.96 4.94 -9.37
CA SER A 213 18.17 5.47 -8.03
C SER A 213 17.31 6.72 -7.85
N TRP A 214 17.08 7.14 -6.60
CA TRP A 214 16.30 8.34 -6.30
C TRP A 214 16.77 9.57 -7.11
N ALA A 215 18.09 9.78 -7.18
CA ALA A 215 18.68 10.87 -7.94
C ALA A 215 18.46 10.74 -9.46
N LYS A 216 18.49 9.52 -10.02
CA LYS A 216 18.32 9.29 -11.46
C LYS A 216 16.92 9.65 -11.96
N ILE A 217 15.88 9.51 -11.12
CA ILE A 217 14.49 9.83 -11.50
C ILE A 217 14.37 11.29 -11.99
N GLY A 218 15.11 12.20 -11.35
CA GLY A 218 15.12 13.62 -11.70
C GLY A 218 13.75 14.29 -11.54
N ASP A 219 13.63 15.52 -12.02
CA ASP A 219 12.40 16.33 -11.84
C ASP A 219 11.36 16.08 -12.94
N ARG A 220 11.79 15.53 -14.07
CA ARG A 220 10.91 15.20 -15.22
C ARG A 220 10.39 13.77 -15.18
N GLY A 221 10.83 12.99 -14.20
CA GLY A 221 10.57 11.56 -14.13
C GLY A 221 11.25 10.76 -15.25
N ILE A 222 11.09 9.44 -15.18
CA ILE A 222 11.63 8.48 -16.15
C ILE A 222 10.48 7.68 -16.76
N GLN A 223 10.53 7.48 -18.08
CA GLN A 223 9.68 6.49 -18.73
C GLN A 223 10.23 5.10 -18.44
N LEU A 224 9.47 4.24 -17.75
CA LEU A 224 9.89 2.87 -17.52
C LEU A 224 9.79 2.09 -18.84
N SER A 225 10.84 1.32 -19.17
CA SER A 225 10.80 0.41 -20.31
C SER A 225 9.76 -0.68 -20.04
N SER A 226 8.76 -0.77 -20.91
CA SER A 226 7.64 -1.69 -20.73
C SER A 226 8.10 -3.16 -20.68
N ALA A 227 7.82 -3.85 -19.58
CA ALA A 227 7.10 -5.11 -19.75
C ALA A 227 5.67 -4.70 -20.13
N ALA A 228 5.22 -5.08 -21.33
CA ALA A 228 3.96 -4.64 -21.93
C ALA A 228 2.78 -4.73 -20.93
N PRO A 229 1.81 -3.80 -20.97
CA PRO A 229 0.58 -3.97 -20.21
C PRO A 229 -0.12 -5.26 -20.66
N SER A 230 -0.54 -6.10 -19.72
CA SER A 230 -1.55 -7.13 -19.98
C SER A 230 -2.76 -6.43 -20.58
N SER A 231 -3.13 -6.84 -21.79
CA SER A 231 -4.21 -6.29 -22.59
C SER A 231 -5.43 -5.87 -21.76
N ILE A 232 -5.75 -4.58 -21.76
CA ILE A 232 -7.08 -4.10 -21.40
C ILE A 232 -8.04 -4.71 -22.44
N PRO A 233 -9.09 -5.46 -22.04
CA PRO A 233 -10.07 -5.93 -23.00
C PRO A 233 -10.80 -4.70 -23.55
N THR A 234 -10.62 -4.42 -24.83
CA THR A 234 -11.48 -3.49 -25.56
C THR A 234 -12.81 -4.19 -25.78
N ASN A 235 -13.87 -3.77 -25.08
CA ASN A 235 -15.22 -4.13 -25.51
C ASN A 235 -15.49 -3.44 -26.85
N SER A 236 -15.58 -4.25 -27.90
CA SER A 236 -16.22 -3.95 -29.17
C SER A 236 -17.71 -3.67 -29.00
#